data_AF-A0AAW8RRT1-F1
#
_entry.id   AF-A0AAW8RRT1-F1
#
_cell.length_a   1.000
_cell.length_b   1.000
_cell.length_c   1.000
_cell.angle_alpha   90.00
_cell.angle_beta   90.00
_cell.angle_gamma   90.00
#
_symmetry.space_group_name_H-M   'P 1'
#
loop_
_entity.id
_entity.type
_entity.pdbx_description
1 polymer ?
#
loop_
_entity_poly.entity_id
_entity_poly.type
_entity_poly.pdbx_seq_one_letter_code
_entity_poly.pdbx_strand_id
1 'polypeptide(L)'
;MTKKTGMLATIVLVIVILFSFVSYSRYKNSVDATVDRLATALIENDETLIKRYMPSYSNKKKISKDAQVLFQQQVKKLKKKQITKLLKKDEYFSIEEGASFLKPAKIYPNARFLVVELPKGTDLRTTIQAQEVSGDFVEEWNKYTYGPFLPGTYNVTYEMAHPKFGSKKVQEQVDLKAEDQRLTVKENSLYENNQGFQKHLLASVVNYFDSFNQGVRDGLNVSQLIASKSHKEKLQLSFAELKPYLKSFDQQFQSIKLNCDSISVNTGQTKAQFDVYIDLKRSMQLVEEVGIDEALTTDAQNAIASLVYDEDQKKWLVDDLDFSTYQQDPKNWEHVQSYRAKSEQKAHWDKDDTVEVV
;
A
#
# COMPACT_ATOMS: atom_id res chain seq x y z
N MET A 1 -24.14 -57.37 -62.35
CA MET A 1 -24.81 -56.58 -61.28
C MET A 1 -26.16 -56.11 -61.80
N THR A 2 -27.25 -56.46 -61.12
CA THR A 2 -28.60 -55.98 -61.47
C THR A 2 -28.78 -54.53 -61.03
N LYS A 3 -29.52 -53.69 -61.76
CA LYS A 3 -29.72 -52.25 -61.44
C LYS A 3 -30.09 -51.97 -59.96
N LYS A 4 -30.76 -52.91 -59.28
CA LYS A 4 -31.09 -52.84 -57.85
C LYS A 4 -29.89 -52.98 -56.89
N THR A 5 -28.89 -53.80 -57.21
CA THR A 5 -27.70 -53.99 -56.36
C THR A 5 -26.72 -52.81 -56.47
N GLY A 6 -26.60 -52.20 -57.65
CA GLY A 6 -25.82 -50.98 -57.84
C GLY A 6 -26.39 -49.79 -57.06
N MET A 7 -27.71 -49.59 -57.11
CA MET A 7 -28.41 -48.51 -56.38
C MET A 7 -28.30 -48.64 -54.86
N LEU A 8 -28.41 -49.87 -54.33
CA LEU A 8 -28.20 -50.16 -52.90
C LEU A 8 -26.76 -49.86 -52.46
N ALA A 9 -25.77 -50.23 -53.26
CA ALA A 9 -24.37 -49.93 -52.96
C ALA A 9 -24.08 -48.42 -52.95
N THR A 10 -24.68 -47.64 -53.86
CA THR A 10 -24.54 -46.17 -53.86
C THR A 10 -25.21 -45.53 -52.65
N ILE A 11 -26.40 -46.00 -52.25
CA ILE A 11 -27.09 -45.51 -51.05
C ILE A 11 -26.26 -45.81 -49.79
N VAL A 12 -25.73 -47.02 -49.66
CA VAL A 12 -24.85 -47.38 -48.54
C VAL A 12 -23.58 -46.52 -48.52
N LEU A 13 -22.96 -46.27 -49.68
CA LEU A 13 -21.78 -45.39 -49.77
C LEU A 13 -22.09 -43.95 -49.32
N VAL A 14 -23.23 -43.39 -49.77
CA VAL A 14 -23.68 -42.06 -49.38
C VAL A 14 -23.98 -41.98 -47.89
N ILE A 15 -24.61 -43.02 -47.31
CA ILE A 15 -24.86 -43.12 -45.87
C ILE A 15 -23.53 -43.19 -45.11
N VAL A 16 -22.56 -43.99 -45.55
CA VAL A 16 -21.23 -44.09 -44.91
C VAL A 16 -20.50 -42.75 -44.97
N ILE A 17 -20.54 -42.02 -46.09
CA ILE A 17 -19.94 -40.70 -46.22
C ILE A 17 -20.64 -39.69 -45.30
N LEU A 18 -21.97 -39.70 -45.24
CA LEU A 18 -22.76 -38.85 -44.33
C LEU A 18 -22.46 -39.16 -42.86
N PHE A 19 -22.42 -40.44 -42.47
CA PHE A 19 -22.07 -40.85 -41.11
C PHE A 19 -20.63 -40.50 -40.75
N SER A 20 -19.69 -40.67 -41.68
CA SER A 20 -18.28 -40.27 -41.50
C SER A 20 -18.15 -38.75 -41.35
N PHE A 21 -18.87 -37.99 -42.18
CA PHE A 21 -18.89 -36.52 -42.12
C PHE A 21 -19.54 -36.00 -40.83
N VAL A 22 -20.69 -36.57 -40.44
CA VAL A 22 -21.40 -36.23 -39.19
C VAL A 22 -20.55 -36.60 -37.98
N SER A 23 -19.88 -37.77 -38.00
CA SER A 23 -19.02 -38.22 -36.89
C SER A 23 -17.75 -37.36 -36.77
N TYR A 24 -17.09 -37.07 -37.89
CA TYR A 24 -15.94 -36.16 -37.92
C TYR A 24 -16.34 -34.74 -37.47
N SER A 25 -17.48 -34.24 -37.92
CA SER A 25 -17.96 -32.91 -37.55
C SER A 25 -18.40 -32.83 -36.09
N ARG A 26 -19.02 -33.88 -35.54
CA ARG A 26 -19.30 -34.00 -34.10
C ARG A 26 -18.02 -34.02 -33.27
N TYR A 27 -17.00 -34.78 -33.69
CA TYR A 27 -15.69 -34.78 -33.02
C TYR A 27 -15.03 -33.38 -33.09
N LYS A 28 -15.05 -32.75 -34.26
CA LYS A 28 -14.47 -31.43 -34.52
C LYS A 28 -15.12 -30.31 -33.69
N ASN A 29 -16.41 -30.45 -33.38
CA ASN A 29 -17.22 -29.45 -32.66
C ASN A 29 -17.54 -29.86 -31.21
N SER A 30 -16.90 -30.92 -30.71
CA SER A 30 -16.99 -31.34 -29.32
C SER A 30 -16.46 -30.28 -28.36
N VAL A 31 -16.85 -30.39 -27.09
CA VAL A 31 -16.32 -29.55 -26.00
C VAL A 31 -14.81 -29.70 -25.92
N ASP A 32 -14.28 -30.92 -25.99
CA ASP A 32 -12.84 -31.18 -25.93
C ASP A 32 -12.05 -30.52 -27.06
N ALA A 33 -12.53 -30.63 -28.31
CA ALA A 33 -11.90 -29.98 -29.45
C ALA A 33 -11.99 -28.44 -29.36
N THR A 34 -13.09 -27.91 -28.82
CA THR A 34 -13.28 -26.48 -28.59
C THR A 34 -12.31 -25.96 -27.54
N VAL A 35 -12.21 -26.64 -26.39
CA VAL A 35 -11.29 -26.30 -25.30
C VAL A 35 -9.85 -26.35 -25.78
N ASP A 36 -9.47 -27.38 -26.55
CA ASP A 36 -8.10 -27.52 -27.06
C ASP A 36 -7.73 -26.39 -28.03
N ARG A 37 -8.64 -26.03 -28.94
CA ARG A 37 -8.45 -24.89 -29.86
C ARG A 37 -8.43 -23.56 -29.15
N LEU A 38 -9.32 -23.34 -28.18
CA LEU A 38 -9.30 -22.11 -27.38
C LEU A 38 -7.99 -21.99 -26.59
N ALA A 39 -7.49 -23.09 -26.02
CA ALA A 39 -6.20 -23.10 -25.33
C ALA A 39 -5.04 -22.73 -26.27
N THR A 40 -5.00 -23.28 -27.50
CA THR A 40 -4.03 -22.87 -28.51
C THR A 40 -4.19 -21.39 -28.87
N ALA A 41 -5.41 -20.92 -29.14
CA ALA A 41 -5.68 -19.53 -29.50
C ALA A 41 -5.28 -18.54 -28.39
N LEU A 42 -5.45 -18.90 -27.12
CA LEU A 42 -5.01 -18.11 -25.97
C LEU A 42 -3.49 -17.99 -25.88
N ILE A 43 -2.76 -19.06 -26.21
CA ILE A 43 -1.28 -19.05 -26.27
C ILE A 43 -0.79 -18.20 -27.45
N GLU A 44 -1.36 -18.42 -28.63
CA GLU A 44 -0.98 -17.77 -29.89
C GLU A 44 -1.52 -16.35 -30.04
N ASN A 45 -2.39 -15.91 -29.14
CA ASN A 45 -3.08 -14.62 -29.19
C ASN A 45 -3.96 -14.44 -30.45
N ASP A 46 -4.61 -15.51 -30.91
CA ASP A 46 -5.56 -15.44 -32.03
C ASP A 46 -6.90 -14.85 -31.54
N GLU A 47 -7.04 -13.53 -31.65
CA GLU A 47 -8.27 -12.82 -31.25
C GLU A 47 -9.52 -13.33 -31.96
N THR A 48 -9.42 -13.82 -33.18
CA THR A 48 -10.58 -14.26 -33.98
C THR A 48 -11.11 -15.57 -33.42
N LEU A 49 -10.22 -16.53 -33.16
CA LEU A 49 -10.60 -17.80 -32.55
C LEU A 49 -11.01 -17.63 -31.09
N ILE A 50 -10.37 -16.73 -30.34
CA ILE A 50 -10.80 -16.40 -28.97
C ILE A 50 -12.23 -15.86 -28.98
N LYS A 51 -12.55 -14.86 -29.80
CA LYS A 51 -13.92 -14.31 -29.91
C LYS A 51 -14.93 -15.36 -30.40
N ARG A 52 -14.50 -16.29 -31.25
CA ARG A 52 -15.35 -17.37 -31.77
C ARG A 52 -15.78 -18.36 -30.66
N TYR A 53 -14.84 -18.79 -29.83
CA TYR A 53 -15.08 -19.83 -28.82
C TYR A 53 -15.42 -19.27 -27.44
N MET A 54 -15.02 -18.02 -27.15
CA MET A 54 -15.26 -17.29 -25.91
C MET A 54 -15.79 -15.88 -26.22
N PRO A 55 -17.05 -15.76 -26.69
CA PRO A 55 -17.58 -14.49 -27.21
C PRO A 55 -17.97 -13.47 -26.14
N SER A 56 -18.36 -13.92 -24.95
CA SER A 56 -18.92 -13.10 -23.87
C SER A 56 -18.74 -13.80 -22.52
N TYR A 57 -18.99 -13.08 -21.43
CA TYR A 57 -19.19 -13.70 -20.12
C TYR A 57 -20.48 -14.52 -20.07
N SER A 58 -20.62 -15.37 -19.06
CA SER A 58 -21.82 -16.17 -18.80
C SER A 58 -23.07 -15.32 -18.55
N ASN A 59 -22.90 -14.10 -18.02
CA ASN A 59 -23.96 -13.11 -17.87
C ASN A 59 -24.27 -12.31 -19.16
N LYS A 60 -23.75 -12.75 -20.31
CA LYS A 60 -23.93 -12.14 -21.65
C LYS A 60 -23.27 -10.77 -21.83
N LYS A 61 -22.56 -10.22 -20.82
CA LYS A 61 -21.76 -9.01 -21.01
C LYS A 61 -20.58 -9.28 -21.94
N LYS A 62 -20.22 -8.29 -22.76
CA LYS A 62 -19.07 -8.36 -23.66
C LYS A 62 -17.77 -8.40 -22.84
N ILE A 63 -16.81 -9.20 -23.29
CA ILE A 63 -15.45 -9.20 -22.73
C ILE A 63 -14.70 -7.99 -23.27
N SER A 64 -14.16 -7.15 -22.37
CA SER A 64 -13.36 -5.99 -22.77
C SER A 64 -11.98 -6.44 -23.28
N LYS A 65 -11.36 -5.60 -24.11
CA LYS A 65 -10.00 -5.87 -24.62
C LYS A 65 -9.01 -5.98 -23.45
N ASP A 66 -9.13 -5.11 -22.45
CA ASP A 66 -8.22 -5.09 -21.30
C ASP A 66 -8.36 -6.34 -20.45
N ALA A 67 -9.58 -6.78 -20.16
CA ALA A 67 -9.81 -8.03 -19.44
C ALA A 67 -9.22 -9.24 -20.19
N GLN A 68 -9.35 -9.26 -21.51
CA GLN A 68 -8.74 -10.28 -22.36
C GLN A 68 -7.20 -10.23 -22.31
N VAL A 69 -6.59 -9.04 -22.40
CA VAL A 69 -5.13 -8.88 -22.35
C VAL A 69 -4.57 -9.31 -20.99
N LEU A 70 -5.18 -8.87 -19.89
CA LEU A 70 -4.81 -9.26 -18.53
C LEU A 70 -4.93 -10.78 -18.33
N PHE A 71 -6.00 -11.38 -18.85
CA PHE A 71 -6.17 -12.83 -18.83
C PHE A 71 -5.08 -13.52 -19.67
N GLN A 72 -4.79 -13.07 -20.88
CA GLN A 72 -3.77 -13.69 -21.73
C GLN A 72 -2.36 -13.65 -21.12
N GLN A 73 -1.99 -12.57 -20.43
CA GLN A 73 -0.70 -12.44 -19.77
C GLN A 73 -0.46 -13.53 -18.71
N GLN A 74 -1.50 -13.98 -18.00
CA GLN A 74 -1.38 -15.14 -17.10
C GLN A 74 -1.39 -16.47 -17.87
N VAL A 75 -2.24 -16.63 -18.90
CA VAL A 75 -2.38 -17.93 -19.56
C VAL A 75 -1.13 -18.30 -20.38
N LYS A 76 -0.43 -17.30 -20.93
CA LYS A 76 0.85 -17.50 -21.66
C LYS A 76 1.94 -18.15 -20.80
N LYS A 77 1.85 -18.06 -19.48
CA LYS A 77 2.80 -18.68 -18.54
C LYS A 77 2.47 -20.14 -18.24
N LEU A 78 1.31 -20.63 -18.67
CA LEU A 78 0.81 -21.98 -18.42
C LEU A 78 1.07 -22.91 -19.61
N LYS A 79 1.29 -24.19 -19.33
CA LYS A 79 1.33 -25.23 -20.37
C LYS A 79 -0.09 -25.45 -20.92
N LYS A 80 -0.22 -25.75 -22.21
CA LYS A 80 -1.52 -26.02 -22.87
C LYS A 80 -2.44 -26.96 -22.06
N LYS A 81 -1.89 -28.05 -21.49
CA LYS A 81 -2.63 -29.01 -20.65
C LYS A 81 -3.23 -28.38 -19.38
N GLN A 82 -2.58 -27.37 -18.80
CA GLN A 82 -3.10 -26.64 -17.63
C GLN A 82 -4.25 -25.71 -18.04
N ILE A 83 -4.13 -25.07 -19.21
CA ILE A 83 -5.17 -24.20 -19.78
C ILE A 83 -6.43 -25.01 -20.09
N THR A 84 -6.28 -26.17 -20.75
CA THR A 84 -7.43 -27.02 -21.07
C THR A 84 -8.12 -27.54 -19.80
N LYS A 85 -7.37 -27.85 -18.74
CA LYS A 85 -7.94 -28.21 -17.43
C LYS A 85 -8.68 -27.02 -16.79
N LEU A 86 -8.14 -25.81 -16.89
CA LEU A 86 -8.76 -24.58 -16.37
C LEU A 86 -10.11 -24.30 -17.06
N LEU A 87 -10.13 -24.32 -18.40
CA LEU A 87 -11.30 -24.01 -19.23
C LEU A 87 -12.46 -25.00 -19.07
N LYS A 88 -12.20 -26.19 -18.52
CA LYS A 88 -13.21 -27.23 -18.26
C LYS A 88 -13.84 -27.16 -16.87
N LYS A 89 -13.34 -26.28 -15.99
CA LYS A 89 -13.91 -26.12 -14.66
C LYS A 89 -15.20 -25.30 -14.75
N ASP A 90 -16.32 -25.95 -14.44
CA ASP A 90 -17.67 -25.40 -14.38
C ASP A 90 -17.81 -24.25 -13.37
N GLU A 91 -17.09 -24.31 -12.26
CA GLU A 91 -16.96 -23.20 -11.29
C GLU A 91 -16.47 -21.90 -11.95
N TYR A 92 -15.67 -22.01 -13.02
CA TYR A 92 -14.97 -20.87 -13.64
C TYR A 92 -15.62 -20.50 -14.98
N PHE A 93 -16.02 -21.50 -15.76
CA PHE A 93 -16.55 -21.33 -17.10
C PHE A 93 -17.82 -22.15 -17.30
N SER A 94 -18.86 -21.53 -17.83
CA SER A 94 -20.03 -22.24 -18.34
C SER A 94 -19.77 -22.69 -19.77
N ILE A 95 -20.12 -23.94 -20.09
CA ILE A 95 -19.97 -24.49 -21.45
C ILE A 95 -21.36 -24.68 -22.04
N GLU A 96 -21.62 -24.02 -23.16
CA GLU A 96 -22.80 -24.29 -23.98
C GLU A 96 -22.40 -25.29 -25.06
N GLU A 97 -22.97 -26.48 -24.98
CA GLU A 97 -22.76 -27.49 -26.01
C GLU A 97 -23.27 -27.01 -27.36
N GLY A 98 -22.54 -27.34 -28.42
CA GLY A 98 -22.89 -26.95 -29.77
C GLY A 98 -24.27 -27.48 -30.17
N ALA A 99 -25.20 -26.58 -30.52
CA ALA A 99 -26.57 -26.95 -30.91
C ALA A 99 -26.66 -27.86 -32.16
N SER A 100 -25.56 -28.13 -32.85
CA SER A 100 -25.50 -29.07 -33.99
C SER A 100 -24.05 -29.45 -34.31
N PHE A 101 -23.87 -30.46 -35.17
CA PHE A 101 -22.56 -30.81 -35.71
C PHE A 101 -21.88 -29.66 -36.51
N LEU A 102 -22.55 -28.54 -36.80
CA LEU A 102 -21.99 -27.36 -37.49
C LEU A 102 -21.65 -26.20 -36.55
N LYS A 103 -22.17 -26.20 -35.31
CA LYS A 103 -21.92 -25.15 -34.32
C LYS A 103 -20.98 -25.69 -33.25
N PRO A 104 -19.74 -25.18 -33.12
CA PRO A 104 -18.86 -25.59 -32.04
C PRO A 104 -19.46 -25.21 -30.68
N ALA A 105 -19.03 -25.91 -29.64
CA ALA A 105 -19.31 -25.50 -28.27
C ALA A 105 -18.77 -24.07 -28.01
N LYS A 106 -19.35 -23.39 -27.03
CA LYS A 106 -18.90 -22.08 -26.57
C LYS A 106 -18.59 -22.12 -25.09
N ILE A 107 -17.55 -21.41 -24.71
CA ILE A 107 -17.03 -21.34 -23.35
C ILE A 107 -17.26 -19.92 -22.86
N TYR A 108 -18.02 -19.76 -21.79
CA TYR A 108 -18.39 -18.48 -21.22
C TYR A 108 -17.75 -18.33 -19.84
N PRO A 109 -16.74 -17.45 -19.67
CA PRO A 109 -16.18 -17.17 -18.36
C PRO A 109 -17.24 -16.59 -17.43
N ASN A 110 -17.21 -17.03 -16.18
CA ASN A 110 -17.91 -16.34 -15.12
C ASN A 110 -17.22 -15.00 -14.86
N ALA A 111 -17.99 -13.92 -14.84
CA ALA A 111 -17.46 -12.59 -14.55
C ALA A 111 -16.97 -12.52 -13.10
N ARG A 112 -15.83 -11.86 -12.89
CA ARG A 112 -15.18 -11.75 -11.58
C ARG A 112 -14.86 -10.32 -11.24
N PHE A 113 -15.01 -9.97 -9.97
CA PHE A 113 -14.77 -8.63 -9.49
C PHE A 113 -13.80 -8.62 -8.32
N LEU A 114 -12.96 -7.60 -8.30
CA LEU A 114 -12.13 -7.26 -7.17
C LEU A 114 -12.69 -6.01 -6.52
N VAL A 115 -13.03 -6.11 -5.25
CA VAL A 115 -13.47 -4.99 -4.43
C VAL A 115 -12.33 -4.61 -3.49
N VAL A 116 -11.97 -3.32 -3.46
CA VAL A 116 -11.03 -2.75 -2.50
C VAL A 116 -11.75 -1.72 -1.65
N GLU A 117 -11.84 -1.97 -0.35
CA GLU A 117 -12.42 -1.07 0.64
C GLU A 117 -11.30 -0.37 1.41
N LEU A 118 -11.39 0.96 1.54
CA LEU A 118 -10.32 1.80 2.06
C LEU A 118 -10.75 2.57 3.31
N PRO A 119 -9.82 2.89 4.22
CA PRO A 119 -10.07 3.87 5.27
C PRO A 119 -10.45 5.23 4.69
N LYS A 120 -11.34 5.96 5.35
CA LYS A 120 -11.81 7.29 4.89
C LYS A 120 -10.65 8.23 4.58
N GLY A 121 -10.81 9.10 3.58
CA GLY A 121 -9.81 10.10 3.20
C GLY A 121 -8.57 9.53 2.50
N THR A 122 -8.63 8.28 2.06
CA THR A 122 -7.55 7.60 1.33
C THR A 122 -7.88 7.52 -0.15
N ASP A 123 -6.97 8.02 -1.00
CA ASP A 123 -7.02 7.84 -2.44
C ASP A 123 -6.33 6.55 -2.85
N LEU A 124 -6.79 5.92 -3.94
CA LEU A 124 -6.25 4.66 -4.44
C LEU A 124 -5.87 4.74 -5.90
N ARG A 125 -4.62 4.38 -6.19
CA ARG A 125 -4.16 4.07 -7.55
C ARG A 125 -3.86 2.59 -7.65
N THR A 126 -4.49 1.92 -8.61
CA THR A 126 -4.37 0.47 -8.75
C THR A 126 -3.78 0.11 -10.10
N THR A 127 -2.83 -0.80 -10.06
CA THR A 127 -2.21 -1.42 -11.23
C THR A 127 -2.43 -2.93 -11.14
N ILE A 128 -2.98 -3.55 -12.18
CA ILE A 128 -3.18 -5.00 -12.25
C ILE A 128 -2.31 -5.53 -13.38
N GLN A 129 -1.44 -6.50 -13.07
CA GLN A 129 -0.42 -7.03 -13.99
C GLN A 129 0.37 -5.93 -14.72
N ALA A 130 0.82 -4.93 -13.95
CA ALA A 130 1.58 -3.77 -14.46
C ALA A 130 0.79 -2.85 -15.44
N GLN A 131 -0.54 -2.96 -15.51
CA GLN A 131 -1.41 -2.03 -16.24
C GLN A 131 -2.26 -1.22 -15.28
N GLU A 132 -2.31 0.09 -15.47
CA GLU A 132 -3.20 0.97 -14.70
C GLU A 132 -4.65 0.64 -15.06
N VAL A 133 -5.50 0.52 -14.04
CA VAL A 133 -6.91 0.17 -14.22
C VAL A 133 -7.76 1.10 -13.39
N SER A 134 -8.79 1.66 -14.01
CA SER A 134 -9.79 2.44 -13.30
C SER A 134 -10.85 1.50 -12.72
N GLY A 135 -11.23 1.76 -11.48
CA GLY A 135 -12.32 1.07 -10.80
C GLY A 135 -13.51 2.00 -10.61
N ASP A 136 -14.70 1.43 -10.50
CA ASP A 136 -15.91 2.17 -10.15
C ASP A 136 -15.87 2.52 -8.67
N PHE A 137 -15.87 3.82 -8.36
CA PHE A 137 -15.79 4.35 -7.00
C PHE A 137 -17.19 4.55 -6.41
N VAL A 138 -17.36 4.11 -5.15
CA VAL A 138 -18.57 4.35 -4.35
C VAL A 138 -18.17 5.10 -3.08
N GLU A 139 -18.53 6.39 -3.03
CA GLU A 139 -18.11 7.33 -1.98
C GLU A 139 -18.59 6.94 -0.58
N GLU A 140 -19.86 6.54 -0.45
CA GLU A 140 -20.48 6.16 0.84
C GLU A 140 -19.67 5.07 1.58
N TRP A 141 -19.04 4.17 0.82
CA TRP A 141 -18.33 3.00 1.34
C TRP A 141 -16.81 3.12 1.19
N ASN A 142 -16.32 4.24 0.65
CA ASN A 142 -14.95 4.45 0.21
C ASN A 142 -14.34 3.22 -0.49
N LYS A 143 -15.07 2.74 -1.49
CA LYS A 143 -14.84 1.44 -2.13
C LYS A 143 -14.59 1.60 -3.62
N TYR A 144 -13.61 0.87 -4.14
CA TYR A 144 -13.37 0.69 -5.56
C TYR A 144 -13.75 -0.72 -6.00
N THR A 145 -14.48 -0.84 -7.11
CA THR A 145 -14.77 -2.13 -7.75
C THR A 145 -14.08 -2.20 -9.10
N TYR A 146 -13.26 -3.23 -9.30
CA TYR A 146 -12.56 -3.48 -10.55
C TYR A 146 -13.14 -4.72 -11.24
N GLY A 147 -13.20 -4.67 -12.56
CA GLY A 147 -13.67 -5.76 -13.41
C GLY A 147 -14.76 -5.33 -14.40
N PRO A 148 -15.44 -6.29 -15.04
CA PRO A 148 -15.30 -7.72 -14.85
C PRO A 148 -13.96 -8.28 -15.38
N PHE A 149 -13.36 -9.19 -14.62
CA PHE A 149 -12.21 -10.00 -15.01
C PHE A 149 -12.64 -11.38 -15.49
N LEU A 150 -11.73 -12.08 -16.19
CA LEU A 150 -11.88 -13.50 -16.45
C LEU A 150 -11.37 -14.30 -15.24
N PRO A 151 -11.85 -15.55 -15.03
CA PRO A 151 -11.39 -16.41 -13.94
C PRO A 151 -9.87 -16.62 -13.96
N GLY A 152 -9.16 -16.16 -12.95
CA GLY A 152 -7.70 -16.09 -12.99
C GLY A 152 -7.06 -15.66 -11.69
N THR A 153 -5.73 -15.64 -11.68
CA THR A 153 -4.94 -15.14 -10.57
C THR A 153 -4.19 -13.89 -11.03
N TYR A 154 -4.43 -12.78 -10.36
CA TYR A 154 -3.97 -11.46 -10.77
C TYR A 154 -3.01 -10.89 -9.74
N ASN A 155 -1.86 -10.40 -10.20
CA ASN A 155 -0.97 -9.60 -9.37
C ASN A 155 -1.52 -8.18 -9.34
N VAL A 156 -1.91 -7.73 -8.15
CA VAL A 156 -2.52 -6.43 -7.91
C VAL A 156 -1.52 -5.62 -7.10
N THR A 157 -1.28 -4.41 -7.57
CA THR A 157 -0.47 -3.43 -6.88
C THR A 157 -1.34 -2.22 -6.64
N TYR A 158 -1.50 -1.82 -5.39
CA TYR A 158 -2.22 -0.60 -5.04
C TYR A 158 -1.29 0.36 -4.30
N GLU A 159 -1.38 1.62 -4.69
CA GLU A 159 -0.79 2.75 -4.00
C GLU A 159 -1.92 3.52 -3.32
N MET A 160 -1.89 3.50 -1.99
CA MET A 160 -2.81 4.23 -1.13
C MET A 160 -2.15 5.54 -0.75
N ALA A 161 -2.82 6.67 -0.96
CA ALA A 161 -2.34 7.98 -0.56
C ALA A 161 -3.27 8.56 0.50
N HIS A 162 -2.70 8.97 1.63
CA HIS A 162 -3.43 9.62 2.72
C HIS A 162 -2.75 10.93 3.11
N PRO A 163 -3.48 12.05 3.31
CA PRO A 163 -2.88 13.36 3.60
C PRO A 163 -2.01 13.37 4.87
N LYS A 164 -2.34 12.53 5.86
CA LYS A 164 -1.60 12.45 7.13
C LYS A 164 -0.44 11.45 7.12
N PHE A 165 -0.51 10.40 6.31
CA PHE A 165 0.45 9.29 6.36
C PHE A 165 1.29 9.18 5.07
N GLY A 166 1.04 10.04 4.09
CA GLY A 166 1.67 9.97 2.78
C GLY A 166 1.18 8.76 1.97
N SER A 167 2.02 8.30 1.05
CA SER A 167 1.70 7.18 0.16
C SER A 167 2.32 5.88 0.63
N LYS A 168 1.57 4.78 0.50
CA LYS A 168 2.04 3.41 0.72
C LYS A 168 1.66 2.53 -0.46
N LYS A 169 2.65 1.80 -0.97
CA LYS A 169 2.46 0.82 -2.05
C LYS A 169 2.43 -0.59 -1.48
N VAL A 170 1.45 -1.37 -1.89
CA VAL A 170 1.29 -2.78 -1.53
C VAL A 170 1.13 -3.60 -2.81
N GLN A 171 1.70 -4.79 -2.81
CA GLN A 171 1.60 -5.73 -3.91
C GLN A 171 1.14 -7.08 -3.35
N GLU A 172 0.09 -7.62 -3.93
CA GLU A 172 -0.43 -8.94 -3.56
C GLU A 172 -0.94 -9.72 -4.77
N GLN A 173 -1.18 -11.01 -4.56
CA GLN A 173 -1.75 -11.90 -5.57
C GLN A 173 -3.17 -12.26 -5.17
N VAL A 174 -4.13 -11.92 -6.04
CA VAL A 174 -5.55 -12.14 -5.82
C VAL A 174 -6.05 -13.28 -6.69
N ASP A 175 -6.68 -14.29 -6.08
CA ASP A 175 -7.30 -15.41 -6.80
C ASP A 175 -8.79 -15.14 -7.09
N LEU A 176 -9.07 -14.82 -8.35
CA LEU A 176 -10.42 -14.58 -8.89
C LEU A 176 -10.94 -15.78 -9.69
N LYS A 177 -10.44 -17.00 -9.50
CA LYS A 177 -10.92 -18.16 -10.27
C LYS A 177 -12.39 -18.50 -9.95
N ALA A 178 -12.69 -18.79 -8.70
CA ALA A 178 -14.00 -19.32 -8.28
C ALA A 178 -15.00 -18.24 -7.89
N GLU A 179 -14.52 -17.14 -7.30
CA GLU A 179 -15.37 -16.14 -6.65
C GLU A 179 -14.77 -14.75 -6.77
N ASP A 180 -15.61 -13.74 -6.50
CA ASP A 180 -15.17 -12.36 -6.35
C ASP A 180 -14.33 -12.22 -5.08
N GLN A 181 -13.39 -11.28 -5.08
CA GLN A 181 -12.53 -11.03 -3.92
C GLN A 181 -12.78 -9.65 -3.34
N ARG A 182 -12.71 -9.56 -2.01
CA ARG A 182 -12.81 -8.31 -1.26
C ARG A 182 -11.57 -8.12 -0.42
N LEU A 183 -10.89 -7.01 -0.66
CA LEU A 183 -9.72 -6.56 0.09
C LEU A 183 -10.15 -5.39 0.96
N THR A 184 -10.15 -5.59 2.28
CA THR A 184 -10.43 -4.51 3.23
C THR A 184 -9.12 -4.02 3.81
N VAL A 185 -8.71 -2.82 3.40
CA VAL A 185 -7.50 -2.16 3.92
C VAL A 185 -7.80 -1.65 5.32
N LYS A 186 -7.08 -2.18 6.31
CA LYS A 186 -7.19 -1.71 7.70
C LYS A 186 -6.55 -0.34 7.85
N GLU A 187 -7.09 0.48 8.74
CA GLU A 187 -6.61 1.83 9.00
C GLU A 187 -5.15 1.88 9.47
N ASN A 188 -4.77 0.96 10.37
CA ASN A 188 -3.39 0.85 10.86
C ASN A 188 -2.37 0.59 9.74
N SER A 189 -2.80 -0.07 8.67
CA SER A 189 -1.95 -0.34 7.52
C SER A 189 -1.51 0.93 6.78
N LEU A 190 -2.15 2.08 7.00
CA LEU A 190 -1.72 3.35 6.41
C LEU A 190 -0.38 3.84 6.97
N TYR A 191 -0.09 3.56 8.25
CA TYR A 191 1.14 3.99 8.92
C TYR A 191 2.09 2.84 9.26
N GLU A 192 1.59 1.64 9.52
CA GLU A 192 2.42 0.46 9.78
C GLU A 192 3.29 0.14 8.56
N ASN A 193 4.60 -0.05 8.77
CA ASN A 193 5.57 -0.34 7.71
C ASN A 193 5.60 0.70 6.56
N ASN A 194 5.05 1.89 6.79
CA ASN A 194 5.11 2.99 5.82
C ASN A 194 6.42 3.76 6.03
N GLN A 195 7.45 3.42 5.25
CA GLN A 195 8.77 4.06 5.35
C GLN A 195 8.72 5.57 5.11
N GLY A 196 7.82 6.06 4.25
CA GLY A 196 7.66 7.49 4.01
C GLY A 196 7.17 8.21 5.27
N PHE A 197 6.16 7.64 5.92
CA PHE A 197 5.65 8.14 7.19
C PHE A 197 6.68 8.09 8.32
N GLN A 198 7.38 6.95 8.49
CA GLN A 198 8.42 6.78 9.51
C GLN A 198 9.54 7.82 9.37
N LYS A 199 9.98 8.10 8.13
CA LYS A 199 10.97 9.16 7.86
C LYS A 199 10.44 10.55 8.17
N HIS A 200 9.16 10.80 7.88
CA HIS A 200 8.53 12.07 8.21
C HIS A 200 8.48 12.31 9.73
N LEU A 201 8.07 11.30 10.51
CA LEU A 201 8.06 11.39 11.98
C LEU A 201 9.46 11.66 12.54
N LEU A 202 10.49 10.94 12.07
CA LEU A 202 11.87 11.19 12.47
C LEU A 202 12.30 12.61 12.13
N ALA A 203 11.99 13.10 10.93
CA ALA A 203 12.30 14.46 10.51
C ALA A 203 11.62 15.52 11.39
N SER A 204 10.38 15.28 11.83
CA SER A 204 9.69 16.17 12.78
C SER A 204 10.43 16.27 14.11
N VAL A 205 10.94 15.16 14.65
CA VAL A 205 11.73 15.16 15.89
C VAL A 205 13.09 15.84 15.70
N VAL A 206 13.77 15.60 14.57
CA VAL A 206 15.04 16.28 14.24
C VAL A 206 14.84 17.80 14.13
N ASN A 207 13.85 18.23 13.36
CA ASN A 207 13.52 19.65 13.17
C ASN A 207 13.15 20.34 14.49
N TYR A 208 12.49 19.62 15.40
CA TYR A 208 12.22 20.10 16.75
C TYR A 208 13.52 20.42 17.50
N PHE A 209 14.49 19.50 17.55
CA PHE A 209 15.74 19.76 18.27
C PHE A 209 16.63 20.79 17.57
N ASP A 210 16.65 20.84 16.24
CA ASP A 210 17.36 21.87 15.48
C ASP A 210 16.80 23.28 15.77
N SER A 211 15.47 23.42 15.73
CA SER A 211 14.81 24.70 16.04
C SER A 211 14.84 25.04 17.54
N PHE A 212 14.90 24.05 18.43
CA PHE A 212 15.17 24.27 19.85
C PHE A 212 16.56 24.86 20.04
N ASN A 213 17.59 24.28 19.41
CA ASN A 213 18.95 24.80 19.45
C ASN A 213 19.01 26.25 18.95
N GLN A 214 18.23 26.60 17.92
CA GLN A 214 18.11 27.99 17.49
C GLN A 214 17.48 28.86 18.58
N GLY A 215 16.38 28.43 19.20
CA GLY A 215 15.75 29.19 20.29
C GLY A 215 16.64 29.39 21.52
N VAL A 216 17.54 28.43 21.81
CA VAL A 216 18.57 28.59 22.84
C VAL A 216 19.51 29.74 22.48
N ARG A 217 20.10 29.71 21.28
CA ARG A 217 21.00 30.76 20.79
C ARG A 217 20.32 32.13 20.71
N ASP A 218 19.01 32.15 20.45
CA ASP A 218 18.20 33.37 20.37
C ASP A 218 17.70 33.84 21.74
N GLY A 219 18.45 33.59 22.82
CA GLY A 219 18.14 34.11 24.15
C GLY A 219 17.07 33.33 24.90
N LEU A 220 17.01 32.01 24.69
CA LEU A 220 15.93 31.13 25.17
C LEU A 220 14.54 31.51 24.63
N ASN A 221 14.50 32.04 23.40
CA ASN A 221 13.27 32.41 22.69
C ASN A 221 12.82 31.26 21.78
N VAL A 222 11.76 30.57 22.15
CA VAL A 222 11.23 29.41 21.41
C VAL A 222 10.06 29.78 20.49
N SER A 223 9.82 31.06 20.20
CA SER A 223 8.74 31.49 19.29
C SER A 223 8.81 30.84 17.90
N GLN A 224 10.01 30.57 17.40
CA GLN A 224 10.27 29.92 16.11
C GLN A 224 10.43 28.39 16.21
N LEU A 225 10.23 27.79 17.38
CA LEU A 225 10.30 26.35 17.57
C LEU A 225 9.30 25.62 16.67
N ILE A 226 9.75 24.55 16.01
CA ILE A 226 8.90 23.67 15.21
C ILE A 226 8.28 22.62 16.14
N ALA A 227 7.16 22.99 16.73
CA ALA A 227 6.40 22.20 17.70
C ALA A 227 4.91 22.58 17.65
N SER A 228 4.07 21.83 18.37
CA SER A 228 2.68 22.23 18.61
C SER A 228 2.63 23.60 19.30
N LYS A 229 1.56 24.35 19.07
CA LYS A 229 1.34 25.66 19.69
C LYS A 229 1.35 25.57 21.22
N SER A 230 0.62 24.59 21.77
CA SER A 230 0.53 24.35 23.21
C SER A 230 1.89 24.07 23.83
N HIS A 231 2.69 23.18 23.21
CA HIS A 231 4.04 22.86 23.70
C HIS A 231 4.96 24.06 23.69
N LYS A 232 4.94 24.84 22.60
CA LYS A 232 5.73 26.06 22.45
C LYS A 232 5.40 27.10 23.52
N GLU A 233 4.11 27.35 23.76
CA GLU A 233 3.66 28.31 24.77
C GLU A 233 4.08 27.88 26.18
N LYS A 234 3.89 26.60 26.52
CA LYS A 234 4.33 26.03 27.79
C LYS A 234 5.85 26.15 27.98
N LEU A 235 6.64 25.78 26.97
CA LEU A 235 8.09 25.87 27.03
C LEU A 235 8.59 27.32 27.15
N GLN A 236 7.96 28.26 26.43
CA GLN A 236 8.31 29.67 26.51
C GLN A 236 8.03 30.25 27.91
N LEU A 237 6.91 29.86 28.53
CA LEU A 237 6.59 30.22 29.91
C LEU A 237 7.63 29.66 30.88
N SER A 238 7.98 28.37 30.77
CA SER A 238 9.03 27.76 31.60
C SER A 238 10.37 28.50 31.46
N PHE A 239 10.78 28.86 30.24
CA PHE A 239 12.00 29.65 30.07
C PHE A 239 11.89 31.07 30.62
N ALA A 240 10.74 31.74 30.51
CA ALA A 240 10.54 33.05 31.10
C ALA A 240 10.63 33.02 32.63
N GLU A 241 10.12 31.97 33.26
CA GLU A 241 10.22 31.75 34.71
C GLU A 241 11.65 31.39 35.16
N LEU A 242 12.37 30.58 34.38
CA LEU A 242 13.72 30.13 34.74
C LEU A 242 14.81 31.16 34.43
N LYS A 243 14.67 31.94 33.35
CA LYS A 243 15.72 32.84 32.83
C LYS A 243 16.32 33.81 33.85
N PRO A 244 15.57 34.42 34.80
CA PRO A 244 16.16 35.27 35.83
C PRO A 244 17.21 34.56 36.70
N TYR A 245 17.03 33.26 36.94
CA TYR A 245 17.85 32.43 37.82
C TYR A 245 18.96 31.69 37.08
N LEU A 246 18.94 31.68 35.75
CA LEU A 246 19.95 31.00 34.93
C LEU A 246 21.14 31.91 34.67
N LYS A 247 22.34 31.35 34.84
CA LYS A 247 23.61 31.91 34.35
C LYS A 247 23.86 31.46 32.92
N SER A 248 23.69 30.16 32.65
CA SER A 248 23.88 29.59 31.31
C SER A 248 22.99 28.37 31.07
N PHE A 249 22.76 28.06 29.79
CA PHE A 249 22.04 26.89 29.32
C PHE A 249 22.74 26.28 28.10
N ASP A 250 23.06 25.00 28.19
CA ASP A 250 23.66 24.22 27.12
C ASP A 250 22.74 23.08 26.70
N GLN A 251 22.67 22.85 25.39
CA GLN A 251 22.07 21.65 24.82
C GLN A 251 22.95 21.12 23.70
N GLN A 252 23.09 19.80 23.64
CA GLN A 252 23.71 19.12 22.52
C GLN A 252 23.05 17.78 22.17
N PHE A 253 23.05 17.45 20.89
CA PHE A 253 22.71 16.13 20.36
C PHE A 253 23.46 15.87 19.04
N GLN A 254 23.56 14.63 18.59
CA GLN A 254 24.10 14.25 17.28
C GLN A 254 23.21 13.21 16.58
N SER A 255 22.57 12.31 17.33
CA SER A 255 21.90 11.13 16.83
C SER A 255 20.49 11.01 17.37
N ILE A 256 19.54 10.72 16.49
CA ILE A 256 18.16 10.42 16.85
C ILE A 256 17.77 9.09 16.20
N LYS A 257 17.17 8.19 16.98
CA LYS A 257 16.64 6.91 16.48
C LYS A 257 15.17 6.80 16.86
N LEU A 258 14.37 6.27 15.95
CA LEU A 258 12.94 6.03 16.12
C LEU A 258 12.69 4.52 16.09
N ASN A 259 12.01 3.99 17.10
CA ASN A 259 11.53 2.61 17.11
C ASN A 259 10.25 2.49 16.26
N CYS A 260 10.36 1.94 15.06
CA CYS A 260 9.24 1.89 14.12
C CYS A 260 8.12 0.96 14.59
N ASP A 261 8.44 0.00 15.44
CA ASP A 261 7.50 -0.99 15.99
C ASP A 261 6.62 -0.41 17.10
N SER A 262 7.05 0.71 17.70
CA SER A 262 6.31 1.41 18.76
C SER A 262 5.28 2.43 18.24
N ILE A 263 5.24 2.67 16.92
CA ILE A 263 4.38 3.70 16.33
C ILE A 263 2.92 3.32 16.57
N SER A 264 2.24 4.16 17.34
CA SER A 264 0.81 4.10 17.57
C SER A 264 0.16 5.41 17.14
N VAL A 265 -1.01 5.30 16.51
CA VAL A 265 -1.82 6.47 16.12
C VAL A 265 -3.19 6.30 16.77
N ASN A 266 -3.70 7.37 17.37
CA ASN A 266 -5.03 7.31 17.99
C ASN A 266 -6.13 7.14 16.93
N THR A 267 -7.31 6.68 17.34
CA THR A 267 -8.47 6.49 16.44
C THR A 267 -8.90 7.77 15.71
N GLY A 268 -8.63 8.95 16.28
CA GLY A 268 -8.91 10.22 15.62
C GLY A 268 -7.90 10.61 14.53
N GLN A 269 -6.79 9.87 14.40
CA GLN A 269 -5.66 10.23 13.54
C GLN A 269 -5.15 11.66 13.77
N THR A 270 -5.15 12.09 15.02
CA THR A 270 -4.70 13.43 15.44
C THR A 270 -3.42 13.37 16.26
N LYS A 271 -3.11 12.21 16.84
CA LYS A 271 -1.94 12.00 17.69
C LYS A 271 -1.20 10.72 17.30
N ALA A 272 0.11 10.83 17.17
CA ALA A 272 1.03 9.72 17.01
C ALA A 272 1.96 9.64 18.23
N GLN A 273 2.23 8.43 18.72
CA GLN A 273 3.17 8.18 19.81
C GLN A 273 4.16 7.09 19.42
N PHE A 274 5.42 7.27 19.78
CA PHE A 274 6.49 6.32 19.50
C PHE A 274 7.69 6.56 20.40
N ASP A 275 8.49 5.52 20.58
CA ASP A 275 9.74 5.56 21.32
C ASP A 275 10.84 6.18 20.47
N VAL A 276 11.58 7.10 21.08
CA VAL A 276 12.75 7.74 20.49
C VAL A 276 13.95 7.65 21.41
N TYR A 277 15.10 7.43 20.79
CA TYR A 277 16.41 7.61 21.42
C TYR A 277 17.03 8.88 20.87
N ILE A 278 17.53 9.75 21.75
CA ILE A 278 18.32 10.94 21.44
C ILE A 278 19.56 10.90 22.31
N ASP A 279 20.76 11.11 21.74
CA ASP A 279 21.99 11.28 22.53
C ASP A 279 22.10 12.69 23.14
N LEU A 280 21.02 13.10 23.80
CA LEU A 280 20.83 14.43 24.36
C LEU A 280 21.72 14.63 25.59
N LYS A 281 22.44 15.75 25.63
CA LYS A 281 23.02 16.28 26.86
C LYS A 281 22.55 17.70 27.07
N ARG A 282 22.12 18.00 28.30
CA ARG A 282 21.78 19.36 28.71
C ARG A 282 22.48 19.70 30.01
N SER A 283 22.86 20.97 30.13
CA SER A 283 23.46 21.53 31.34
C SER A 283 22.85 22.89 31.61
N MET A 284 22.55 23.18 32.87
CA MET A 284 22.02 24.47 33.32
C MET A 284 22.85 24.93 34.51
N GLN A 285 23.41 26.14 34.43
CA GLN A 285 24.07 26.77 35.57
C GLN A 285 23.15 27.85 36.13
N LEU A 286 22.99 27.89 37.46
CA LEU A 286 22.22 28.92 38.15
C LEU A 286 23.12 30.08 38.54
N VAL A 287 22.54 31.25 38.79
CA VAL A 287 23.27 32.38 39.38
C VAL A 287 23.66 32.06 40.83
N GLU A 288 24.85 32.48 41.27
CA GLU A 288 25.45 32.14 42.58
C GLU A 288 24.51 32.46 43.77
N GLU A 289 23.67 33.50 43.64
CA GLU A 289 22.69 33.89 44.67
C GLU A 289 21.62 32.83 44.95
N VAL A 290 21.47 31.81 44.09
CA VAL A 290 20.54 30.69 44.26
C VAL A 290 21.12 29.56 45.13
N GLY A 291 22.41 29.64 45.51
CA GLY A 291 23.05 28.72 46.46
C GLY A 291 23.32 27.32 45.91
N ILE A 292 23.32 27.16 44.57
CA ILE A 292 23.69 25.94 43.86
C ILE A 292 24.80 26.31 42.87
N ASP A 293 26.04 26.01 43.24
CA ASP A 293 27.21 26.36 42.44
C ASP A 293 27.52 25.35 41.32
N GLU A 294 26.98 24.13 41.44
CA GLU A 294 27.17 23.05 40.46
C GLU A 294 26.15 23.13 39.32
N ALA A 295 26.61 22.85 38.09
CA ALA A 295 25.73 22.76 36.95
C ALA A 295 24.79 21.56 37.05
N LEU A 296 23.49 21.79 36.87
CA LEU A 296 22.48 20.76 36.79
C LEU A 296 22.57 20.10 35.41
N THR A 297 22.98 18.84 35.37
CA THR A 297 23.16 18.09 34.11
C THR A 297 22.14 16.98 33.96
N THR A 298 21.74 16.72 32.72
CA THR A 298 20.93 15.56 32.35
C THR A 298 21.45 14.95 31.07
N ASP A 299 21.54 13.62 31.07
CA ASP A 299 21.93 12.78 29.95
C ASP A 299 20.79 11.86 29.51
N ALA A 300 19.53 12.26 29.75
CA ALA A 300 18.36 11.47 29.40
C ALA A 300 18.35 11.12 27.90
N GLN A 301 18.37 9.82 27.58
CA GLN A 301 18.56 9.35 26.22
C GLN A 301 17.31 8.83 25.54
N ASN A 302 16.30 8.42 26.31
CA ASN A 302 15.09 7.82 25.77
C ASN A 302 13.88 8.68 26.15
N ALA A 303 12.95 8.80 25.20
CA ALA A 303 11.68 9.45 25.44
C ALA A 303 10.56 8.75 24.68
N ILE A 304 9.34 8.86 25.21
CA ILE A 304 8.14 8.66 24.41
C ILE A 304 7.81 10.00 23.76
N ALA A 305 7.91 10.05 22.43
CA ALA A 305 7.52 11.21 21.66
C ALA A 305 6.03 11.18 21.39
N SER A 306 5.34 12.28 21.67
CA SER A 306 3.96 12.52 21.27
C SER A 306 3.94 13.61 20.21
N LEU A 307 3.43 13.28 19.02
CA LEU A 307 3.24 14.23 17.93
C LEU A 307 1.75 14.45 17.68
N VAL A 308 1.38 15.69 17.34
CA VAL A 308 0.04 16.05 16.88
C VAL A 308 0.07 16.45 15.43
N TYR A 309 -0.99 16.14 14.68
CA TYR A 309 -1.12 16.58 13.30
C TYR A 309 -1.71 18.00 13.25
N ASP A 310 -0.95 18.92 12.70
CA ASP A 310 -1.38 20.29 12.41
C ASP A 310 -2.06 20.30 11.04
N GLU A 311 -3.38 20.53 11.03
CA GLU A 311 -4.21 20.51 9.82
C GLU A 311 -3.89 21.67 8.87
N ASP A 312 -3.49 22.84 9.39
CA ASP A 312 -3.19 24.04 8.60
C ASP A 312 -1.87 23.89 7.84
N GLN A 313 -0.84 23.40 8.52
CA GLN A 313 0.50 23.18 7.97
C GLN A 313 0.65 21.81 7.30
N LYS A 314 -0.31 20.90 7.52
CA LYS A 314 -0.31 19.51 7.04
C LYS A 314 0.94 18.73 7.48
N LYS A 315 1.31 18.87 8.75
CA LYS A 315 2.56 18.31 9.31
C LYS A 315 2.33 17.70 10.68
N TRP A 316 3.11 16.68 11.01
CA TRP A 316 3.21 16.18 12.37
C TRP A 316 4.20 17.02 13.16
N LEU A 317 3.77 17.58 14.28
CA LEU A 317 4.56 18.44 15.15
C LEU A 317 4.73 17.81 16.53
N VAL A 318 5.91 17.95 17.12
CA VAL A 318 6.17 17.50 18.49
C VAL A 318 5.28 18.28 19.45
N ASP A 319 4.52 17.55 20.25
CA ASP A 319 3.63 18.09 21.29
C ASP A 319 4.16 17.80 22.69
N ASP A 320 4.84 16.66 22.87
CA ASP A 320 5.47 16.31 24.13
C ASP A 320 6.63 15.32 23.92
N LEU A 321 7.60 15.36 24.81
CA LEU A 321 8.70 14.39 24.92
C LEU A 321 8.80 13.96 26.39
N ASP A 322 8.28 12.78 26.69
CA ASP A 322 8.31 12.24 28.04
C ASP A 322 9.61 11.46 28.26
N PHE A 323 10.54 12.06 29.00
CA PHE A 323 11.82 11.45 29.40
C PHE A 323 11.73 10.71 30.75
N SER A 324 10.56 10.64 31.38
CA SER A 324 10.34 9.95 32.67
C SER A 324 10.16 8.43 32.53
N THR A 325 10.39 7.89 31.33
CA THR A 325 10.11 6.51 30.96
C THR A 325 11.30 5.59 31.27
N TYR A 326 11.01 4.31 31.57
CA TYR A 326 12.02 3.31 31.95
C TYR A 326 12.73 2.73 30.71
N GLN A 327 14.07 2.60 30.80
CA GLN A 327 15.01 1.99 29.85
C GLN A 327 14.39 1.22 28.66
N GLN A 328 14.25 1.91 27.53
CA GLN A 328 14.10 1.28 26.22
C GLN A 328 15.47 1.26 25.54
N ASP A 329 16.18 0.13 25.57
CA ASP A 329 17.50 0.03 24.95
C ASP A 329 17.35 -0.01 23.41
N PRO A 330 17.82 1.01 22.67
CA PRO A 330 17.70 1.05 21.22
C PRO A 330 18.49 -0.06 20.51
N LYS A 331 19.36 -0.80 21.22
CA LYS A 331 20.05 -1.98 20.68
C LYS A 331 19.10 -3.16 20.43
N ASN A 332 17.95 -3.18 21.11
CA ASN A 332 16.98 -4.27 21.01
C ASN A 332 15.84 -3.96 20.02
N TRP A 333 15.87 -2.80 19.35
CA TRP A 333 14.85 -2.44 18.36
C TRP A 333 15.10 -3.15 17.03
N GLU A 334 14.08 -3.82 16.50
CA GLU A 334 14.18 -4.56 15.24
C GLU A 334 14.09 -3.62 14.03
N HIS A 335 13.10 -2.72 14.01
CA HIS A 335 12.91 -1.77 12.92
C HIS A 335 13.21 -0.34 13.36
N VAL A 336 14.29 0.24 12.84
CA VAL A 336 14.79 1.56 13.25
C VAL A 336 14.94 2.51 12.06
N GLN A 337 14.40 3.73 12.19
CA GLN A 337 14.86 4.87 11.39
C GLN A 337 15.86 5.68 12.22
N SER A 338 16.93 6.15 11.59
CA SER A 338 17.96 6.91 12.30
C SER A 338 18.42 8.14 11.54
N TYR A 339 18.77 9.17 12.31
CA TYR A 339 19.41 10.38 11.87
C TYR A 339 20.73 10.52 12.64
N ARG A 340 21.78 10.93 11.94
CA ARG A 340 23.05 11.32 12.56
C ARG A 340 23.62 12.55 11.84
N ALA A 341 23.78 13.64 12.57
CA ALA A 341 24.41 14.84 12.06
C ALA A 341 25.92 14.61 11.81
N LYS A 342 26.49 15.35 10.85
CA LYS A 342 27.94 15.28 10.53
C LYS A 342 28.82 15.67 11.72
N SER A 343 28.33 16.58 12.56
CA SER A 343 28.96 17.04 13.79
C SER A 343 27.92 17.14 14.89
N GLU A 344 28.36 17.16 16.15
CA GLU A 344 27.48 17.47 17.29
C GLU A 344 26.79 18.82 17.06
N GLN A 345 25.47 18.84 17.23
CA GLN A 345 24.65 20.03 17.18
C GLN A 345 24.59 20.63 18.58
N LYS A 346 25.34 21.72 18.80
CA LYS A 346 25.45 22.39 20.11
C LYS A 346 24.79 23.75 20.10
N ALA A 347 24.07 24.06 21.16
CA ALA A 347 23.57 25.40 21.43
C ALA A 347 23.94 25.81 22.85
N HIS A 348 24.36 27.06 22.98
CA HIS A 348 24.75 27.68 24.23
C HIS A 348 24.02 29.01 24.34
N TRP A 349 23.57 29.31 25.54
CA TRP A 349 23.08 30.61 25.95
C TRP A 349 23.75 30.98 27.25
N ASP A 350 24.24 32.21 27.35
CA ASP A 350 24.78 32.79 28.58
C ASP A 350 24.09 34.13 28.86
N LYS A 351 23.90 34.42 30.15
CA LYS A 351 23.27 35.66 30.62
C LYS A 351 24.09 36.89 30.26
N ASP A 352 25.42 36.78 30.32
CA ASP A 352 26.35 37.90 30.16
C ASP A 352 26.70 38.14 28.67
N ASP A 353 26.58 37.11 27.81
CA ASP A 353 26.77 37.23 26.35
C ASP A 353 25.68 38.07 25.65
N THR A 354 24.58 38.42 26.33
CA THR A 354 23.49 39.24 25.77
C THR A 354 23.69 40.77 25.92
N VAL A 355 24.84 41.22 26.43
CA VAL A 355 25.15 42.64 26.65
C VAL A 355 26.19 43.18 25.65
N GLU A 356 26.01 43.01 24.35
CA GLU A 356 26.70 43.83 23.35
C GLU A 356 25.89 43.92 22.06
N VAL A 357 25.10 45.00 21.91
CA VAL A 357 25.08 45.93 20.75
C VAL A 357 24.38 47.22 21.22
N VAL A 358 25.13 48.32 21.35
CA VAL A 358 24.59 49.70 21.37
C VAL A 358 24.71 50.28 19.97
#